data_AF-A0A1Q3KPV4-F1
#
_entry.id   AF-A0A1Q3KPV4-F1
#
_cell.length_a   1.000
_cell.length_b   1.000
_cell.length_c   1.000
_cell.angle_alpha   90.00
_cell.angle_beta   90.00
_cell.angle_gamma   90.00
#
_symmetry.space_group_name_H-M   'P 1'
#
loop_
_entity.id
_entity.type
_entity.pdbx_description
1 polymer ?
#
loop_
_entity_poly.entity_id
_entity_poly.type
_entity_poly.pdbx_seq_one_letter_code
_entity_poly.pdbx_strand_id
1 'polypeptide(L)'
;MSFALTKYIYPIENSIVLSESMRLKFDNPRSSEEINTVKEFIQKTLIEKDKGGNERVASLSSRLGFSLGDLKEKLREIDEDDYALKYYDKNYEKSLIDILAETWIIVRFSDDKEFDDITKDRDILLRIVLSKDETDYAKKFKDLASYCHIISLLSHNDEEYYHGESFLLSTNPYELFSVSVNQRVYEAVETFLGHNFLFKEENRGLNWLYWIDGFEEICSQADGLETLLIDTLKREEGKIRLSQKETPKQKILHIGNLLKTSYEHLKDPELMLLILVSIIEYLITRNPDTNRFNIEDSISRQFKLKCAIIIHNQDTEYDLVQLNKELGVIYSQRSDFAHGNYKSNFKIEDILSSVYSLYKFNKYIINEFIEDRVLIEYLKDN
;
A
#
# COMPACT_ATOMS: atom_id res chain seq x y z
N MET A 1 -1.70 -19.35 -10.72
CA MET A 1 -1.45 -18.36 -9.65
C MET A 1 -2.47 -17.28 -9.74
N SER A 2 -3.14 -17.04 -8.62
CA SER A 2 -4.04 -15.90 -8.47
C SER A 2 -3.25 -14.60 -8.55
N PHE A 3 -3.89 -13.53 -9.01
CA PHE A 3 -3.24 -12.23 -9.10
C PHE A 3 -4.19 -11.06 -8.86
N ALA A 4 -3.60 -9.91 -8.54
CA ALA A 4 -4.28 -8.63 -8.41
C ALA A 4 -3.53 -7.55 -9.19
N LEU A 5 -4.23 -6.50 -9.64
CA LEU A 5 -3.60 -5.43 -10.41
C LEU A 5 -2.89 -4.45 -9.49
N THR A 6 -1.69 -4.03 -9.89
CA THR A 6 -1.01 -2.86 -9.33
C THR A 6 -1.42 -1.59 -10.07
N LYS A 7 -0.86 -0.46 -9.69
CA LYS A 7 -0.95 0.81 -10.43
C LYS A 7 0.09 0.96 -11.52
N TYR A 8 1.06 0.04 -11.61
CA TYR A 8 2.17 0.11 -12.54
C TYR A 8 1.81 -0.50 -13.90
N ILE A 9 2.25 0.19 -14.95
CA ILE A 9 2.09 -0.21 -16.34
C ILE A 9 3.47 -0.16 -16.97
N TYR A 10 4.08 -1.34 -17.14
CA TYR A 10 5.39 -1.49 -17.76
C TYR A 10 5.67 -2.96 -18.13
N PRO A 11 6.21 -3.26 -19.33
CA PRO A 11 6.62 -4.61 -19.69
C PRO A 11 7.91 -4.99 -18.95
N ILE A 12 7.87 -6.13 -18.24
CA ILE A 12 9.01 -6.75 -17.58
C ILE A 12 9.30 -8.12 -18.19
N GLU A 13 10.58 -8.42 -18.39
CA GLU A 13 11.00 -9.69 -19.01
C GLU A 13 10.75 -10.86 -18.06
N ASN A 14 11.21 -10.72 -16.83
CA ASN A 14 11.20 -11.76 -15.81
C ASN A 14 10.36 -11.32 -14.61
N SER A 15 9.72 -12.28 -13.95
CA SER A 15 9.01 -12.03 -12.70
C SER A 15 9.99 -11.56 -11.61
N ILE A 16 9.59 -10.55 -10.83
CA ILE A 16 10.39 -10.01 -9.73
C ILE A 16 9.82 -10.54 -8.42
N VAL A 17 10.66 -11.15 -7.59
CA VAL A 17 10.23 -11.66 -6.28
C VAL A 17 10.04 -10.48 -5.33
N LEU A 18 8.86 -10.41 -4.72
CA LEU A 18 8.54 -9.38 -3.73
C LEU A 18 8.61 -9.92 -2.30
N SER A 19 8.26 -11.20 -2.08
CA SER A 19 8.44 -11.86 -0.78
C SER A 19 8.42 -13.37 -0.96
N GLU A 20 9.46 -14.05 -0.51
CA GLU A 20 9.53 -15.52 -0.56
C GLU A 20 8.61 -16.15 0.50
N SER A 21 8.61 -15.60 1.72
CA SER A 21 7.82 -16.07 2.86
C SER A 21 6.31 -15.91 2.65
N MET A 22 5.89 -14.97 1.80
CA MET A 22 4.50 -14.76 1.39
C MET A 22 4.19 -15.29 -0.02
N ARG A 23 5.21 -15.74 -0.78
CA ARG A 23 5.12 -16.19 -2.17
C ARG A 23 4.49 -15.12 -3.08
N LEU A 24 4.97 -13.89 -2.94
CA LEU A 24 4.52 -12.74 -3.71
C LEU A 24 5.53 -12.38 -4.81
N LYS A 25 5.04 -12.09 -6.01
CA LYS A 25 5.87 -11.69 -7.14
C LYS A 25 5.19 -10.62 -7.98
N PHE A 26 5.94 -9.64 -8.46
CA PHE A 26 5.51 -8.82 -9.59
C PHE A 26 5.73 -9.57 -10.89
N ASP A 27 4.78 -9.46 -11.80
CA ASP A 27 4.85 -10.03 -13.13
C ASP A 27 3.96 -9.25 -14.11
N ASN A 28 4.05 -9.53 -15.40
CA ASN A 28 2.97 -9.23 -16.33
C ASN A 28 2.06 -10.45 -16.52
N PRO A 29 0.82 -10.27 -17.01
CA PRO A 29 0.02 -11.37 -17.55
C PRO A 29 0.79 -12.14 -18.63
N ARG A 30 0.90 -13.46 -18.48
CA ARG A 30 1.69 -14.33 -19.37
C ARG A 30 0.83 -15.26 -20.22
N SER A 31 -0.35 -15.64 -19.74
CA SER A 31 -1.28 -16.48 -20.50
C SER A 31 -2.36 -15.65 -21.19
N SER A 32 -2.94 -16.18 -22.27
CA SER A 32 -4.07 -15.56 -22.96
C SER A 32 -5.27 -15.37 -22.04
N GLU A 33 -5.47 -16.27 -21.07
CA GLU A 33 -6.53 -16.17 -20.07
C GLU A 33 -6.29 -14.97 -19.16
N GLU A 34 -5.07 -14.83 -18.61
CA GLU A 34 -4.70 -13.70 -17.74
C GLU A 34 -4.81 -12.36 -18.46
N ILE A 35 -4.30 -12.28 -19.70
CA ILE A 35 -4.37 -11.08 -20.54
C ILE A 35 -5.83 -10.71 -20.80
N ASN A 36 -6.68 -11.70 -21.11
CA ASN A 36 -8.09 -11.44 -21.35
C ASN A 36 -8.82 -10.99 -20.06
N THR A 37 -8.49 -11.56 -18.90
CA THR A 37 -9.04 -11.12 -17.60
C THR A 37 -8.70 -9.66 -17.33
N VAL A 38 -7.44 -9.25 -17.50
CA VAL A 38 -7.02 -7.85 -17.32
C VAL A 38 -7.69 -6.95 -18.36
N LYS A 39 -7.72 -7.36 -19.63
CA LYS A 39 -8.37 -6.62 -20.71
C LYS A 39 -9.84 -6.35 -20.41
N GLU A 40 -10.60 -7.37 -20.02
CA GLU A 40 -12.03 -7.22 -19.72
C GLU A 40 -12.28 -6.26 -18.54
N PHE A 41 -11.40 -6.26 -17.54
CA PHE A 41 -11.47 -5.35 -16.41
C PHE A 41 -11.23 -3.89 -16.80
N ILE A 42 -10.23 -3.61 -17.65
CA ILE A 42 -9.86 -2.22 -18.00
C ILE A 42 -10.67 -1.66 -19.17
N GLN A 43 -11.06 -2.50 -20.13
CA GLN A 43 -11.58 -2.07 -21.44
C GLN A 43 -12.81 -1.17 -21.32
N LYS A 44 -13.78 -1.52 -20.46
CA LYS A 44 -15.01 -0.73 -20.33
C LYS A 44 -14.71 0.68 -19.83
N THR A 45 -13.81 0.82 -18.86
CA THR A 45 -13.38 2.12 -18.34
C THR A 45 -12.78 2.98 -19.45
N LEU A 46 -11.85 2.40 -20.21
CA LEU A 46 -11.15 3.12 -21.28
C LEU A 46 -12.12 3.57 -22.37
N ILE A 47 -13.00 2.68 -22.84
CA ILE A 47 -13.99 3.00 -23.88
C ILE A 47 -14.97 4.10 -23.42
N GLU A 48 -15.52 4.00 -22.21
CA GLU A 48 -16.50 4.98 -21.73
C GLU A 48 -15.88 6.35 -21.44
N LYS A 49 -14.64 6.39 -20.95
CA LYS A 49 -13.91 7.65 -20.74
C LYS A 49 -13.47 8.30 -22.06
N ASP A 50 -13.21 7.51 -23.10
CA ASP A 50 -12.89 8.02 -24.45
C ASP A 50 -14.11 8.67 -25.13
N LYS A 51 -15.32 8.13 -24.89
CA LYS A 51 -16.59 8.70 -25.41
C LYS A 51 -16.98 10.02 -24.75
N GLY A 52 -16.59 10.23 -23.50
CA GLY A 52 -16.96 11.40 -22.70
C GLY A 52 -16.08 12.64 -22.89
N GLY A 53 -15.14 12.60 -23.85
CA GLY A 53 -14.20 13.69 -24.11
C GLY A 53 -14.91 15.00 -24.47
N ASN A 54 -14.55 16.08 -23.77
CA ASN A 54 -14.85 17.44 -24.18
C ASN A 54 -14.08 17.69 -25.50
N GLU A 55 -14.69 18.27 -26.55
CA GLU A 55 -14.06 18.47 -27.89
C GLU A 55 -12.70 19.21 -27.85
N ARG A 56 -12.35 19.79 -26.71
CA ARG A 56 -11.09 20.50 -26.44
C ARG A 56 -9.94 19.61 -25.97
N VAL A 57 -10.19 18.36 -25.57
CA VAL A 57 -9.17 17.43 -25.06
C VAL A 57 -9.09 16.24 -26.00
N ALA A 58 -7.88 15.88 -26.42
CA ALA A 58 -7.65 14.71 -27.24
C ALA A 58 -8.15 13.44 -26.54
N SER A 59 -8.68 12.50 -27.33
CA SER A 59 -9.19 11.23 -26.82
C SER A 59 -8.11 10.50 -26.02
N LEU A 60 -8.51 9.72 -25.01
CA LEU A 60 -7.61 8.89 -24.21
C LEU A 60 -6.79 7.97 -25.10
N SER A 61 -7.42 7.35 -26.11
CA SER A 61 -6.75 6.50 -27.09
C SER A 61 -5.65 7.25 -27.85
N SER A 62 -5.93 8.48 -28.27
CA SER A 62 -4.96 9.30 -29.00
C SER A 62 -3.77 9.67 -28.11
N ARG A 63 -4.04 10.13 -26.87
CA ARG A 63 -3.00 10.49 -25.89
C ARG A 63 -2.13 9.29 -25.51
N LEU A 64 -2.72 8.11 -25.38
CA LEU A 64 -2.00 6.86 -25.16
C LEU A 64 -1.08 6.48 -26.31
N GLY A 65 -1.54 6.64 -27.56
CA GLY A 65 -0.68 6.45 -28.73
C GLY A 65 0.56 7.34 -28.70
N PHE A 66 0.38 8.64 -28.42
CA PHE A 66 1.49 9.59 -28.31
C PHE A 66 2.45 9.26 -27.16
N SER A 67 1.91 9.03 -25.97
CA SER A 67 2.71 8.74 -24.78
C SER A 67 3.54 7.45 -24.91
N LEU A 68 3.01 6.42 -25.59
CA LEU A 68 3.81 5.22 -25.91
C LEU A 68 4.90 5.51 -26.95
N GLY A 69 4.66 6.44 -27.88
CA GLY A 69 5.68 6.95 -28.80
C GLY A 69 6.83 7.64 -28.05
N ASP A 70 6.49 8.56 -27.15
CA ASP A 70 7.47 9.28 -26.33
C ASP A 70 8.27 8.31 -25.44
N LEU A 71 7.60 7.35 -24.81
CA LEU A 71 8.25 6.29 -24.03
C LEU A 71 9.25 5.49 -24.89
N LYS A 72 8.87 5.10 -26.11
CA LYS A 72 9.78 4.37 -27.01
C LYS A 72 11.03 5.18 -27.36
N GLU A 73 10.85 6.46 -27.69
CA GLU A 73 11.97 7.36 -27.98
C GLU A 73 12.89 7.44 -26.77
N LYS A 74 12.31 7.60 -25.57
CA LYS A 74 13.08 7.67 -24.34
C LYS A 74 13.83 6.38 -24.01
N LEU A 75 13.20 5.21 -24.17
CA LEU A 75 13.85 3.92 -23.96
C LEU A 75 15.03 3.72 -24.92
N ARG A 76 14.89 4.15 -26.18
CA ARG A 76 15.98 4.10 -27.17
C ARG A 76 17.16 4.99 -26.78
N GLU A 77 16.94 6.12 -26.13
CA GLU A 77 18.02 6.97 -25.59
C GLU A 77 18.76 6.31 -24.42
N ILE A 78 18.05 5.52 -23.61
CA ILE A 78 18.59 4.90 -22.39
C ILE A 78 19.39 3.64 -22.73
N ASP A 79 18.75 2.69 -23.43
CA ASP A 79 19.34 1.42 -23.80
C ASP A 79 18.59 0.83 -25.01
N GLU A 80 19.28 0.77 -26.16
CA GLU A 80 18.72 0.22 -27.40
C GLU A 80 18.42 -1.29 -27.31
N ASP A 81 19.04 -1.99 -26.34
CA ASP A 81 18.85 -3.42 -26.12
C ASP A 81 17.82 -3.73 -25.03
N ASP A 82 17.18 -2.72 -24.46
CA ASP A 82 16.18 -2.87 -23.40
C ASP A 82 14.97 -3.73 -23.82
N TYR A 83 14.48 -4.55 -22.88
CA TYR A 83 13.36 -5.45 -23.11
C TYR A 83 12.06 -4.69 -23.43
N ALA A 84 11.77 -3.59 -22.71
CA ALA A 84 10.56 -2.82 -22.92
C ALA A 84 10.55 -2.20 -24.33
N LEU A 85 11.69 -1.69 -24.79
CA LEU A 85 11.82 -1.18 -26.16
C LEU A 85 11.51 -2.27 -27.19
N LYS A 86 12.16 -3.44 -27.07
CA LYS A 86 11.94 -4.59 -27.95
C LYS A 86 10.48 -5.05 -27.93
N TYR A 87 9.85 -5.06 -26.75
CA TYR A 87 8.45 -5.41 -26.59
C TYR A 87 7.54 -4.43 -27.35
N TYR A 88 7.69 -3.12 -27.14
CA TYR A 88 6.83 -2.14 -27.79
C TYR A 88 7.08 -2.07 -29.30
N ASP A 89 8.31 -2.29 -29.78
CA ASP A 89 8.63 -2.36 -31.21
C ASP A 89 8.05 -3.59 -31.89
N LYS A 90 7.95 -4.73 -31.20
CA LYS A 90 7.29 -5.92 -31.75
C LYS A 90 5.76 -5.82 -31.77
N ASN A 91 5.18 -5.05 -30.85
CA ASN A 91 3.73 -5.04 -30.60
C ASN A 91 3.03 -3.75 -31.05
N TYR A 92 3.66 -2.90 -31.88
CA TYR A 92 3.10 -1.62 -32.31
C TYR A 92 1.77 -1.72 -33.09
N GLU A 93 1.52 -2.87 -33.72
CA GLU A 93 0.28 -3.12 -34.48
C GLU A 93 -0.89 -3.59 -33.61
N LYS A 94 -0.63 -3.99 -32.35
CA LYS A 94 -1.69 -4.40 -31.43
C LYS A 94 -2.57 -3.21 -31.07
N SER A 95 -3.81 -3.49 -30.66
CA SER A 95 -4.65 -2.42 -30.11
C SER A 95 -4.03 -1.88 -28.82
N LEU A 96 -4.19 -0.59 -28.56
CA LEU A 96 -3.63 0.04 -27.36
C LEU A 96 -4.14 -0.61 -26.07
N ILE A 97 -5.37 -1.11 -26.07
CA ILE A 97 -5.96 -1.84 -24.94
C ILE A 97 -5.24 -3.17 -24.72
N ASP A 98 -4.87 -3.89 -25.79
CA ASP A 98 -4.10 -5.13 -25.68
C ASP A 98 -2.69 -4.85 -25.14
N ILE A 99 -2.04 -3.78 -25.64
CA ILE A 99 -0.74 -3.35 -25.12
C ILE A 99 -0.84 -3.05 -23.62
N LEU A 100 -1.85 -2.29 -23.17
CA LEU A 100 -2.05 -2.00 -21.75
C LEU A 100 -2.31 -3.26 -20.94
N ALA A 101 -3.15 -4.18 -21.42
CA ALA A 101 -3.46 -5.41 -20.71
C ALA A 101 -2.22 -6.30 -20.52
N GLU A 102 -1.38 -6.41 -21.55
CA GLU A 102 -0.15 -7.22 -21.52
C GLU A 102 0.99 -6.56 -20.74
N THR A 103 1.00 -5.23 -20.61
CA THR A 103 2.04 -4.48 -19.88
C THR A 103 1.64 -4.08 -18.47
N TRP A 104 0.41 -4.38 -18.05
CA TRP A 104 -0.01 -4.12 -16.69
C TRP A 104 0.80 -5.00 -15.73
N ILE A 105 1.39 -4.41 -14.69
CA ILE A 105 2.09 -5.19 -13.67
C ILE A 105 1.06 -5.73 -12.67
N ILE A 106 1.06 -7.04 -12.48
CA ILE A 106 0.22 -7.77 -11.55
C ILE A 106 1.06 -8.25 -10.36
N VAL A 107 0.43 -8.38 -9.19
CA VAL A 107 1.01 -9.12 -8.06
C VAL A 107 0.45 -10.53 -8.07
N ARG A 108 1.30 -11.51 -8.31
CA ARG A 108 0.98 -12.92 -8.15
C ARG A 108 1.06 -13.30 -6.69
N PHE A 109 0.09 -14.09 -6.23
CA PHE A 109 0.05 -14.66 -4.90
C PHE A 109 -0.40 -16.13 -4.95
N SER A 110 -0.38 -16.78 -3.78
CA SER A 110 -0.63 -18.22 -3.65
C SER A 110 -1.82 -18.71 -4.48
N ASP A 111 -1.61 -19.79 -5.24
CA ASP A 111 -2.63 -20.42 -6.09
C ASP A 111 -3.94 -20.63 -5.31
N ASP A 112 -5.05 -20.37 -6.00
CA ASP A 112 -6.38 -20.62 -5.47
C ASP A 112 -7.30 -21.13 -6.58
N LYS A 113 -7.96 -22.25 -6.31
CA LYS A 113 -8.90 -22.85 -7.26
C LYS A 113 -10.11 -21.94 -7.50
N GLU A 114 -10.52 -21.17 -6.49
CA GLU A 114 -11.62 -20.23 -6.60
C GLU A 114 -11.37 -19.17 -7.68
N PHE A 115 -10.13 -18.68 -7.77
CA PHE A 115 -9.73 -17.72 -8.80
C PHE A 115 -9.88 -18.30 -10.20
N ASP A 116 -9.40 -19.53 -10.41
CA ASP A 116 -9.49 -20.24 -11.68
C ASP A 116 -10.96 -20.54 -12.06
N ASP A 117 -11.77 -20.93 -11.07
CA ASP A 117 -13.18 -21.24 -11.25
C ASP A 117 -13.96 -19.97 -11.66
N ILE A 118 -13.75 -18.84 -10.98
CA ILE A 118 -14.40 -17.55 -11.33
C ILE A 118 -13.96 -17.05 -12.73
N THR A 119 -12.69 -17.23 -13.07
CA THR A 119 -12.15 -16.82 -14.37
C THR A 119 -12.82 -17.58 -15.52
N LYS A 120 -13.18 -18.85 -15.30
CA LYS A 120 -13.87 -19.70 -16.29
C LYS A 120 -15.38 -19.48 -16.30
N ASP A 121 -15.99 -19.27 -15.14
CA ASP A 121 -17.44 -19.10 -14.99
C ASP A 121 -17.76 -17.99 -13.98
N ARG A 122 -18.18 -16.83 -14.52
CA ARG A 122 -18.54 -15.65 -13.73
C ARG A 122 -19.79 -15.85 -12.86
N ASP A 123 -20.65 -16.83 -13.14
CA ASP A 123 -21.83 -17.08 -12.29
C ASP A 123 -21.42 -17.63 -10.91
N ILE A 124 -20.22 -18.20 -10.80
CA ILE A 124 -19.64 -18.62 -9.53
C ILE A 124 -19.41 -17.42 -8.62
N LEU A 125 -19.00 -16.27 -9.17
CA LEU A 125 -18.80 -15.04 -8.40
C LEU A 125 -20.10 -14.60 -7.71
N LEU A 126 -21.25 -14.66 -8.41
CA LEU A 126 -22.53 -14.30 -7.83
C LEU A 126 -22.87 -15.19 -6.63
N ARG A 127 -22.59 -16.50 -6.71
CA ARG A 127 -22.85 -17.42 -5.59
C ARG A 127 -21.97 -17.12 -4.38
N ILE A 128 -20.69 -16.81 -4.61
CA ILE A 128 -19.73 -16.47 -3.55
C ILE A 128 -20.13 -15.15 -2.88
N VAL A 129 -20.45 -14.12 -3.66
CA VAL A 129 -20.86 -12.81 -3.11
C VAL A 129 -22.16 -12.92 -2.31
N LEU A 130 -23.09 -13.80 -2.73
CA LEU A 130 -24.36 -14.01 -2.03
C LEU A 130 -24.26 -14.88 -0.77
N SER A 131 -23.28 -15.78 -0.66
CA SER A 131 -23.11 -16.62 0.53
C SER A 131 -22.65 -15.82 1.76
N LYS A 132 -22.00 -14.67 1.56
CA LYS A 132 -21.42 -13.80 2.60
C LYS A 132 -20.35 -14.44 3.49
N ASP A 133 -19.91 -15.65 3.16
CA ASP A 133 -18.82 -16.31 3.87
C ASP A 133 -17.47 -15.82 3.34
N GLU A 134 -16.52 -15.55 4.24
CA GLU A 134 -15.16 -15.19 3.85
C GLU A 134 -14.42 -16.43 3.33
N THR A 135 -14.10 -16.41 2.04
CA THR A 135 -13.40 -17.50 1.36
C THR A 135 -11.89 -17.48 1.66
N ASP A 136 -11.21 -18.60 1.40
CA ASP A 136 -9.76 -18.66 1.57
C ASP A 136 -9.03 -17.77 0.56
N TYR A 137 -9.58 -17.61 -0.65
CA TYR A 137 -9.10 -16.64 -1.63
C TYR A 137 -9.21 -15.20 -1.10
N ALA A 138 -10.35 -14.83 -0.50
CA ALA A 138 -10.53 -13.51 0.09
C ALA A 138 -9.54 -13.23 1.24
N LYS A 139 -9.25 -14.23 2.08
CA LYS A 139 -8.24 -14.12 3.15
C LYS A 139 -6.83 -13.91 2.58
N LYS A 140 -6.43 -14.69 1.57
CA LYS A 140 -5.14 -14.53 0.90
C LYS A 140 -5.00 -13.14 0.28
N PHE A 141 -6.06 -12.62 -0.33
CA PHE A 141 -6.08 -11.26 -0.86
C PHE A 141 -5.97 -10.21 0.24
N LYS A 142 -6.60 -10.42 1.40
CA LYS A 142 -6.48 -9.52 2.54
C LYS A 142 -5.05 -9.45 3.09
N ASP A 143 -4.36 -10.59 3.17
CA ASP A 143 -2.95 -10.64 3.54
C ASP A 143 -2.06 -9.91 2.52
N LEU A 144 -2.32 -10.12 1.21
CA LEU A 144 -1.66 -9.37 0.13
C LEU A 144 -1.88 -7.87 0.29
N ALA A 145 -3.12 -7.42 0.42
CA ALA A 145 -3.44 -6.00 0.54
C ALA A 145 -2.77 -5.37 1.77
N SER A 146 -2.78 -6.09 2.90
CA SER A 146 -2.11 -5.65 4.13
C SER A 146 -0.60 -5.47 3.90
N TYR A 147 0.04 -6.45 3.25
CA TYR A 147 1.45 -6.37 2.88
C TYR A 147 1.74 -5.17 1.96
N CYS A 148 0.93 -4.96 0.93
CA CYS A 148 1.08 -3.84 0.00
C CYS A 148 0.99 -2.47 0.72
N HIS A 149 0.09 -2.30 1.69
CA HIS A 149 -0.02 -1.06 2.47
C HIS A 149 1.20 -0.80 3.36
N ILE A 150 1.81 -1.83 3.95
CA ILE A 150 3.07 -1.70 4.69
C ILE A 150 4.17 -1.22 3.76
N ILE A 151 4.44 -1.98 2.68
CA ILE A 151 5.52 -1.63 1.75
C ILE A 151 5.29 -0.25 1.14
N SER A 152 4.03 0.12 0.90
CA SER A 152 3.74 1.44 0.34
C SER A 152 4.09 2.58 1.32
N LEU A 153 3.81 2.41 2.60
CA LEU A 153 4.21 3.37 3.64
C LEU A 153 5.74 3.47 3.74
N LEU A 154 6.44 2.33 3.71
CA LEU A 154 7.90 2.29 3.85
C LEU A 154 8.62 2.91 2.65
N SER A 155 8.07 2.70 1.45
CA SER A 155 8.66 3.18 0.18
C SER A 155 8.37 4.66 -0.11
N HIS A 156 7.46 5.28 0.64
CA HIS A 156 7.12 6.67 0.39
C HIS A 156 8.20 7.62 0.90
N ASN A 157 8.72 8.48 0.02
CA ASN A 157 9.87 9.34 0.31
C ASN A 157 9.49 10.82 0.51
N ASP A 158 8.22 11.18 0.40
CA ASP A 158 7.74 12.54 0.66
C ASP A 158 7.13 12.62 2.06
N GLU A 159 7.73 13.38 2.96
CA GLU A 159 7.36 13.37 4.38
C GLU A 159 6.02 14.06 4.67
N GLU A 160 5.47 14.84 3.72
CA GLU A 160 4.35 15.75 4.02
C GLU A 160 2.99 15.34 3.41
N TYR A 161 2.92 14.33 2.53
CA TYR A 161 1.71 14.09 1.74
C TYR A 161 1.21 12.63 1.65
N TYR A 162 1.81 11.69 2.37
CA TYR A 162 1.28 10.33 2.40
C TYR A 162 -0.07 10.26 3.11
N HIS A 163 -1.04 9.63 2.47
CA HIS A 163 -2.40 9.49 3.00
C HIS A 163 -2.85 8.01 3.09
N GLY A 164 -1.90 7.07 3.12
CA GLY A 164 -2.17 5.64 3.33
C GLY A 164 -2.39 4.82 2.07
N GLU A 165 -2.25 5.43 0.90
CA GLU A 165 -2.53 4.78 -0.38
C GLU A 165 -1.50 3.69 -0.71
N SER A 166 -1.96 2.53 -1.20
CA SER A 166 -1.05 1.47 -1.66
C SER A 166 -0.85 1.44 -3.18
N PHE A 167 0.21 0.75 -3.64
CA PHE A 167 0.44 0.47 -5.06
C PHE A 167 -0.53 -0.57 -5.64
N LEU A 168 -1.36 -1.22 -4.81
CA LEU A 168 -2.39 -2.14 -5.27
C LEU A 168 -3.59 -1.33 -5.81
N LEU A 169 -4.02 -1.63 -7.03
CA LEU A 169 -5.18 -0.98 -7.64
C LEU A 169 -6.48 -1.61 -7.13
N SER A 170 -6.48 -2.93 -6.98
CA SER A 170 -7.61 -3.69 -6.47
C SER A 170 -7.80 -3.48 -4.97
N THR A 171 -9.00 -3.11 -4.54
CA THR A 171 -9.37 -3.01 -3.11
C THR A 171 -10.17 -4.18 -2.59
N ASN A 172 -10.83 -4.90 -3.49
CA ASN A 172 -11.63 -6.08 -3.20
C ASN A 172 -11.08 -7.29 -3.97
N PRO A 173 -11.05 -8.50 -3.36
CA PRO A 173 -10.56 -9.73 -3.99
C PRO A 173 -11.21 -10.05 -5.35
N TYR A 174 -12.45 -9.63 -5.55
CA TYR A 174 -13.24 -9.95 -6.73
C TYR A 174 -13.40 -8.79 -7.71
N GLU A 175 -12.80 -7.64 -7.42
CA GLU A 175 -12.94 -6.42 -8.22
C GLU A 175 -12.51 -6.65 -9.68
N LEU A 176 -11.44 -7.42 -9.87
CA LEU A 176 -10.90 -7.81 -11.18
C LEU A 176 -11.93 -8.50 -12.09
N PHE A 177 -12.94 -9.16 -11.52
CA PHE A 177 -13.96 -9.86 -12.29
C PHE A 177 -15.17 -8.99 -12.63
N SER A 178 -15.22 -7.75 -12.11
CA SER A 178 -16.29 -6.79 -12.40
C SER A 178 -16.05 -6.07 -13.73
N VAL A 179 -17.10 -6.00 -14.55
CA VAL A 179 -17.09 -5.25 -15.83
C VAL A 179 -17.76 -3.89 -15.66
N SER A 180 -17.37 -3.13 -14.64
CA SER A 180 -17.87 -1.78 -14.36
C SER A 180 -16.81 -0.72 -14.68
N VAL A 181 -17.24 0.51 -14.94
CA VAL A 181 -16.31 1.64 -15.05
C VAL A 181 -15.61 1.82 -13.71
N ASN A 182 -14.28 1.88 -13.73
CA ASN A 182 -13.44 1.97 -12.55
C ASN A 182 -12.57 3.24 -12.61
N GLN A 183 -12.78 4.15 -11.67
CA GLN A 183 -12.07 5.43 -11.65
C GLN A 183 -10.56 5.25 -11.41
N ARG A 184 -10.14 4.23 -10.64
CA ARG A 184 -8.70 3.97 -10.39
C ARG A 184 -7.97 3.45 -11.62
N VAL A 185 -8.66 2.69 -12.48
CA VAL A 185 -8.10 2.28 -13.78
C VAL A 185 -7.86 3.51 -14.65
N TYR A 186 -8.82 4.44 -14.69
CA TYR A 186 -8.65 5.69 -15.42
C TYR A 186 -7.49 6.52 -14.87
N GLU A 187 -7.39 6.68 -13.55
CA GLU A 187 -6.30 7.40 -12.89
C GLU A 187 -4.94 6.75 -13.13
N ALA A 188 -4.83 5.42 -13.04
CA ALA A 188 -3.57 4.72 -13.32
C ALA A 188 -3.10 4.95 -14.77
N VAL A 189 -4.02 4.92 -15.73
CA VAL A 189 -3.69 5.21 -17.13
C VAL A 189 -3.33 6.68 -17.31
N GLU A 190 -4.11 7.64 -16.81
CA GLU A 190 -3.79 9.06 -16.90
C GLU A 190 -2.42 9.39 -16.29
N THR A 191 -2.10 8.81 -15.13
CA THR A 191 -0.80 9.04 -14.49
C THR A 191 0.33 8.42 -15.31
N PHE A 192 0.14 7.21 -15.86
CA PHE A 192 1.07 6.61 -16.80
C PHE A 192 1.30 7.51 -18.02
N LEU A 193 0.23 8.06 -18.61
CA LEU A 193 0.35 8.97 -19.76
C LEU A 193 1.19 10.21 -19.47
N GLY A 194 1.05 10.76 -18.26
CA GLY A 194 1.74 11.98 -17.87
C GLY A 194 3.21 11.78 -17.46
N HIS A 195 3.61 10.56 -17.06
CA HIS A 195 4.89 10.35 -16.37
C HIS A 195 5.71 9.17 -16.91
N ASN A 196 5.23 8.38 -17.87
CA ASN A 196 5.94 7.16 -18.30
C ASN A 196 7.33 7.42 -18.93
N PHE A 197 7.64 8.64 -19.38
CA PHE A 197 8.94 9.01 -19.90
C PHE A 197 9.86 9.67 -18.85
N LEU A 198 9.41 9.84 -17.61
CA LEU A 198 10.16 10.41 -16.51
C LEU A 198 10.88 9.30 -15.74
N PHE A 199 12.19 9.17 -15.94
CA PHE A 199 13.03 8.19 -15.24
C PHE A 199 13.93 8.91 -14.23
N LYS A 200 14.00 8.40 -13.01
CA LYS A 200 14.95 8.86 -11.96
C LYS A 200 14.84 10.35 -11.63
N GLU A 201 13.63 10.90 -11.58
CA GLU A 201 13.47 12.29 -11.12
C GLU A 201 13.53 12.38 -9.59
N GLU A 202 14.25 13.39 -9.09
CA GLU A 202 14.54 13.58 -7.66
C GLU A 202 13.28 13.89 -6.81
N ASN A 203 12.18 14.31 -7.44
CA ASN A 203 10.95 14.70 -6.75
C ASN A 203 9.80 13.72 -7.04
N ARG A 204 9.82 12.57 -6.36
CA ARG A 204 8.83 11.48 -6.51
C ARG A 204 7.43 11.86 -6.00
N GLY A 205 7.30 12.90 -5.17
CA GLY A 205 6.07 13.58 -4.76
C GLY A 205 4.81 12.69 -4.61
N LEU A 206 3.68 13.20 -5.09
CA LEU A 206 2.35 12.58 -4.99
C LEU A 206 2.14 11.35 -5.91
N ASN A 207 2.97 11.17 -6.94
CA ASN A 207 2.73 10.19 -8.01
C ASN A 207 3.66 8.98 -7.98
N TRP A 208 4.50 8.86 -6.94
CA TRP A 208 5.52 7.81 -6.82
C TRP A 208 4.96 6.38 -7.00
N LEU A 209 3.70 6.13 -6.62
CA LEU A 209 2.99 4.84 -6.79
C LEU A 209 2.73 4.43 -8.24
N TYR A 210 2.97 5.33 -9.19
CA TYR A 210 2.69 5.14 -10.60
C TYR A 210 3.96 5.21 -11.45
N TRP A 211 5.11 5.47 -10.85
CA TRP A 211 6.37 5.62 -11.54
C TRP A 211 7.03 4.27 -11.83
N ILE A 212 7.62 4.15 -13.01
CA ILE A 212 8.22 2.90 -13.44
C ILE A 212 9.40 2.53 -12.55
N ASP A 213 10.21 3.46 -12.05
CA ASP A 213 11.32 3.19 -11.13
C ASP A 213 10.89 3.09 -9.65
N GLY A 214 9.62 3.37 -9.33
CA GLY A 214 9.07 3.22 -7.99
C GLY A 214 9.11 1.77 -7.48
N PHE A 215 9.13 0.78 -8.39
CA PHE A 215 9.26 -0.63 -7.98
C PHE A 215 10.62 -0.93 -7.33
N GLU A 216 11.70 -0.22 -7.66
CA GLU A 216 13.03 -0.48 -7.10
C GLU A 216 13.02 -0.21 -5.58
N GLU A 217 12.40 0.90 -5.18
CA GLU A 217 12.21 1.24 -3.77
C GLU A 217 11.32 0.21 -3.07
N ILE A 218 10.20 -0.18 -3.71
CA ILE A 218 9.31 -1.22 -3.19
C ILE A 218 10.06 -2.54 -2.97
N CYS A 219 10.94 -2.94 -3.90
CA CYS A 219 11.73 -4.16 -3.76
C CYS A 219 12.74 -4.03 -2.61
N SER A 220 13.43 -2.89 -2.50
CA SER A 220 14.35 -2.60 -1.39
C SER A 220 13.66 -2.71 -0.02
N GLN A 221 12.49 -2.07 0.13
CA GLN A 221 11.72 -2.13 1.37
C GLN A 221 11.16 -3.53 1.64
N ALA A 222 10.82 -4.27 0.59
CA ALA A 222 10.35 -5.65 0.70
C ALA A 222 11.45 -6.61 1.17
N ASP A 223 12.69 -6.44 0.70
CA ASP A 223 13.84 -7.21 1.18
C ASP A 223 14.08 -6.98 2.69
N GLY A 224 13.99 -5.73 3.13
CA GLY A 224 14.07 -5.39 4.56
C GLY A 224 12.94 -6.02 5.39
N LEU A 225 11.70 -6.02 4.86
CA LEU A 225 10.59 -6.66 5.57
C LEU A 225 10.73 -8.19 5.61
N GLU A 226 11.27 -8.81 4.57
CA GLU A 226 11.43 -10.25 4.46
C GLU A 226 12.32 -10.82 5.57
N THR A 227 13.37 -10.09 6.00
CA THR A 227 14.23 -10.52 7.11
C THR A 227 13.44 -10.65 8.41
N LEU A 228 12.50 -9.74 8.67
CA LEU A 228 11.62 -9.79 9.83
C LEU A 228 10.58 -10.92 9.73
N LEU A 229 10.08 -11.22 8.52
CA LEU A 229 9.07 -12.25 8.31
C LEU A 229 9.62 -13.67 8.45
N ILE A 230 10.89 -13.89 8.07
CA ILE A 230 11.59 -15.17 8.21
C ILE A 230 12.11 -15.37 9.64
N ASP A 231 12.33 -14.29 10.40
CA ASP A 231 12.80 -14.34 11.78
C ASP A 231 11.80 -15.07 12.69
N THR A 232 12.08 -16.36 12.88
CA THR A 232 11.41 -17.20 13.86
C THR A 232 12.14 -16.99 15.17
N LEU A 233 11.46 -16.33 16.12
CA LEU A 233 11.95 -16.21 17.49
C LEU A 233 12.59 -17.53 17.92
N LYS A 234 13.90 -17.51 18.19
CA LYS A 234 14.49 -18.47 19.12
C LYS A 234 13.80 -18.22 20.45
N ARG A 235 12.70 -18.94 20.69
CA ARG A 235 11.96 -18.88 21.94
C ARG A 235 12.93 -19.33 23.03
N GLU A 236 13.48 -18.37 23.77
CA GLU A 236 14.24 -18.69 24.97
C GLU A 236 13.34 -19.51 25.90
N GLU A 237 13.89 -20.54 26.53
CA GLU A 237 13.20 -21.37 27.51
C GLU A 237 12.80 -20.51 28.72
N GLY A 238 11.64 -19.86 28.64
CA GLY A 238 11.13 -18.90 29.62
C GLY A 238 9.66 -18.55 29.40
N LYS A 239 9.10 -17.71 30.29
CA LYS A 239 7.73 -17.18 30.13
C LYS A 239 7.66 -16.28 28.89
N ILE A 240 6.82 -16.66 27.93
CA ILE A 240 6.50 -15.84 26.75
C ILE A 240 5.98 -14.48 27.22
N ARG A 241 6.69 -13.41 26.84
CA ARG A 241 6.26 -12.04 27.15
C ARG A 241 4.99 -11.70 26.37
N LEU A 242 4.17 -10.80 26.90
CA LEU A 242 2.92 -10.39 26.23
C LEU A 242 3.21 -9.80 24.84
N SER A 243 4.29 -9.03 24.72
CA SER A 243 4.80 -8.48 23.47
C SER A 243 5.13 -9.56 22.42
N GLN A 244 5.43 -10.80 22.82
CA GLN A 244 5.93 -11.89 21.97
C GLN A 244 4.89 -12.99 21.68
N LYS A 245 3.62 -12.78 22.06
CA LYS A 245 2.55 -13.77 21.81
C LYS A 245 2.25 -13.97 20.33
N GLU A 246 2.36 -12.90 19.55
CA GLU A 246 2.13 -12.89 18.10
C GLU A 246 3.46 -12.91 17.36
N THR A 247 3.51 -13.63 16.24
CA THR A 247 4.71 -13.65 15.39
C THR A 247 4.89 -12.28 14.69
N PRO A 248 6.11 -11.94 14.25
CA PRO A 248 6.33 -10.72 13.47
C PRO A 248 5.40 -10.62 12.26
N LYS A 249 5.25 -11.73 11.52
CA LYS A 249 4.31 -11.83 10.40
C LYS A 249 2.88 -11.47 10.80
N GLN A 250 2.38 -11.99 11.92
CA GLN A 250 1.03 -11.66 12.40
C GLN A 250 0.89 -10.18 12.75
N LYS A 251 1.89 -9.61 13.45
CA LYS A 251 1.91 -8.18 13.80
C LYS A 251 1.91 -7.29 12.56
N ILE A 252 2.82 -7.56 11.61
CA ILE A 252 2.95 -6.78 10.38
C ILE A 252 1.67 -6.84 9.54
N LEU A 253 1.07 -8.02 9.36
CA LEU A 253 -0.18 -8.14 8.60
C LEU A 253 -1.34 -7.46 9.32
N HIS A 254 -1.40 -7.51 10.66
CA HIS A 254 -2.39 -6.77 11.42
C HIS A 254 -2.24 -5.25 11.22
N ILE A 255 -1.01 -4.74 11.30
CA ILE A 255 -0.70 -3.32 11.06
C ILE A 255 -1.06 -2.92 9.63
N GLY A 256 -0.68 -3.73 8.64
CA GLY A 256 -1.02 -3.50 7.24
C GLY A 256 -2.54 -3.43 7.02
N ASN A 257 -3.31 -4.27 7.71
CA ASN A 257 -4.76 -4.20 7.67
C ASN A 257 -5.30 -2.91 8.32
N LEU A 258 -4.70 -2.43 9.41
CA LEU A 258 -5.07 -1.14 10.02
C LEU A 258 -4.75 0.04 9.08
N LEU A 259 -3.59 0.04 8.41
CA LEU A 259 -3.25 1.04 7.39
C LEU A 259 -4.25 1.02 6.23
N LYS A 260 -4.61 -0.17 5.74
CA LYS A 260 -5.65 -0.34 4.73
C LYS A 260 -6.97 0.27 5.18
N THR A 261 -7.44 -0.09 6.37
CA THR A 261 -8.71 0.42 6.92
C THR A 261 -8.65 1.94 7.09
N SER A 262 -7.52 2.50 7.55
CA SER A 262 -7.33 3.96 7.62
C SER A 262 -7.55 4.61 6.25
N TYR A 263 -6.92 4.08 5.19
CA TYR A 263 -7.08 4.60 3.82
C TYR A 263 -8.52 4.46 3.29
N GLU A 264 -9.23 3.37 3.60
CA GLU A 264 -10.65 3.21 3.24
C GLU A 264 -11.55 4.29 3.88
N HIS A 265 -11.09 4.88 4.99
CA HIS A 265 -11.74 5.96 5.73
C HIS A 265 -11.12 7.35 5.49
N LEU A 266 -10.47 7.58 4.34
CA LEU A 266 -9.82 8.86 4.00
C LEU A 266 -10.71 10.12 4.16
N LYS A 267 -12.04 9.95 4.07
CA LYS A 267 -13.02 11.04 4.23
C LYS A 267 -13.35 11.37 5.70
N ASP A 268 -12.83 10.59 6.64
CA ASP A 268 -13.04 10.71 8.08
C ASP A 268 -11.67 10.77 8.79
N PRO A 269 -11.04 11.96 8.84
CA PRO A 269 -9.73 12.14 9.47
C PRO A 269 -9.71 11.78 10.96
N GLU A 270 -10.86 11.84 11.63
CA GLU A 270 -10.98 11.54 13.04
C GLU A 270 -10.88 10.03 13.29
N LEU A 271 -11.54 9.23 12.45
CA LEU A 271 -11.39 7.79 12.45
C LEU A 271 -9.98 7.36 12.03
N MET A 272 -9.38 8.02 11.03
CA MET A 272 -7.98 7.78 10.65
C MET A 272 -7.03 8.01 11.83
N LEU A 273 -7.20 9.13 12.55
CA LEU A 273 -6.42 9.45 13.74
C LEU A 273 -6.46 8.30 14.76
N LEU A 274 -7.66 7.79 15.08
CA LEU A 274 -7.81 6.65 15.99
C LEU A 274 -7.07 5.41 15.51
N ILE A 275 -7.25 5.05 14.23
CA ILE A 275 -6.66 3.84 13.66
C ILE A 275 -5.14 3.94 13.65
N LEU A 276 -4.59 5.07 13.21
CA LEU A 276 -3.15 5.28 13.12
C LEU A 276 -2.48 5.36 14.50
N VAL A 277 -3.12 5.96 15.51
CA VAL A 277 -2.65 5.88 16.90
C VAL A 277 -2.69 4.45 17.42
N SER A 278 -3.72 3.67 17.05
CA SER A 278 -3.85 2.28 17.51
C SER A 278 -2.71 1.37 17.02
N ILE A 279 -2.12 1.65 15.85
CA ILE A 279 -0.93 0.95 15.34
C ILE A 279 0.26 1.17 16.28
N ILE A 280 0.53 2.42 16.62
CA ILE A 280 1.59 2.81 17.56
C ILE A 280 1.32 2.18 18.93
N GLU A 281 0.09 2.30 19.42
CA GLU A 281 -0.31 1.72 20.70
C GLU A 281 -0.09 0.21 20.71
N TYR A 282 -0.44 -0.47 19.63
CA TYR A 282 -0.24 -1.91 19.45
C TYR A 282 1.22 -2.32 19.44
N LEU A 283 2.12 -1.55 18.82
CA LEU A 283 3.54 -1.90 18.71
C LEU A 283 4.34 -1.59 19.98
N ILE A 284 4.13 -0.42 20.60
CA ILE A 284 5.04 0.08 21.64
C ILE A 284 4.36 0.43 22.97
N THR A 285 3.04 0.50 23.04
CA THR A 285 2.35 0.77 24.31
C THR A 285 1.74 -0.49 24.91
N ARG A 286 1.65 -0.52 26.24
CA ARG A 286 1.01 -1.60 26.97
C ARG A 286 -0.41 -1.19 27.34
N ASN A 287 -1.35 -2.13 27.28
CA ASN A 287 -2.64 -1.94 27.95
C ASN A 287 -2.39 -1.71 29.45
N PRO A 288 -2.74 -0.53 29.99
CA PRO A 288 -2.48 -0.21 31.38
C PRO A 288 -3.29 -1.12 32.30
N ASP A 289 -2.80 -1.32 33.52
CA ASP A 289 -3.56 -1.99 34.57
C ASP A 289 -4.77 -1.12 34.93
N THR A 290 -5.97 -1.59 34.61
CA THR A 290 -7.24 -0.89 34.80
C THR A 290 -7.56 -0.58 36.26
N ASN A 291 -6.77 -1.12 37.21
CA ASN A 291 -6.92 -0.89 38.64
C ASN A 291 -6.14 0.34 39.16
N ARG A 292 -5.38 1.06 38.31
CA ARG A 292 -4.63 2.25 38.73
C ARG A 292 -5.45 3.53 38.60
N PHE A 293 -5.27 4.48 39.51
CA PHE A 293 -5.77 5.86 39.33
C PHE A 293 -4.89 6.59 38.29
N ASN A 294 -5.47 7.51 37.51
CA ASN A 294 -4.80 8.31 36.45
C ASN A 294 -4.22 7.50 35.28
N ILE A 295 -4.99 6.52 34.80
CA ILE A 295 -4.60 5.66 33.67
C ILE A 295 -4.27 6.49 32.43
N GLU A 296 -5.12 7.44 32.03
CA GLU A 296 -4.91 8.23 30.81
C GLU A 296 -3.62 9.06 30.83
N ASP A 297 -3.32 9.73 31.94
CA ASP A 297 -2.07 10.48 32.09
C ASP A 297 -0.83 9.59 32.04
N SER A 298 -0.97 8.34 32.48
CA SER A 298 0.10 7.34 32.40
C SER A 298 0.27 6.85 30.96
N ILE A 299 -0.81 6.54 30.24
CA ILE A 299 -0.73 6.12 28.83
C ILE A 299 -0.16 7.26 27.99
N SER A 300 -0.65 8.49 28.16
CA SER A 300 -0.15 9.66 27.42
C SER A 300 1.35 9.87 27.61
N ARG A 301 1.84 9.72 28.85
CA ARG A 301 3.29 9.82 29.14
C ARG A 301 4.08 8.69 28.50
N GLN A 302 3.59 7.45 28.55
CA GLN A 302 4.25 6.31 27.90
C GLN A 302 4.26 6.44 26.38
N PHE A 303 3.13 6.83 25.79
CA PHE A 303 3.00 7.09 24.35
C PHE A 303 4.06 8.11 23.91
N LYS A 304 4.08 9.30 24.52
CA LYS A 304 5.04 10.35 24.16
C LYS A 304 6.49 9.92 24.32
N LEU A 305 6.83 9.32 25.47
CA LEU A 305 8.22 8.93 25.75
C LEU A 305 8.72 7.85 24.78
N LYS A 306 7.93 6.80 24.57
CA LYS A 306 8.33 5.66 23.74
C LYS A 306 8.37 6.04 22.26
N CYS A 307 7.37 6.78 21.77
CA CYS A 307 7.40 7.33 20.43
C CYS A 307 8.63 8.21 20.22
N ALA A 308 8.93 9.12 21.16
CA ALA A 308 10.05 10.03 21.03
C ALA A 308 11.40 9.32 20.97
N ILE A 309 11.60 8.25 21.76
CA ILE A 309 12.82 7.42 21.69
C ILE A 309 12.99 6.81 20.30
N ILE A 310 11.94 6.16 19.77
CA ILE A 310 12.02 5.47 18.48
C ILE A 310 12.17 6.45 17.31
N ILE A 311 11.38 7.52 17.31
CA ILE A 311 11.44 8.53 16.25
C ILE A 311 12.81 9.22 16.23
N HIS A 312 13.42 9.49 17.40
CA HIS A 312 14.76 10.07 17.46
C HIS A 312 15.86 9.11 16.99
N ASN A 313 15.70 7.79 17.20
CA ASN A 313 16.65 6.80 16.67
C ASN A 313 16.64 6.78 15.13
N GLN A 314 15.45 6.92 14.53
CA GLN A 314 15.26 6.89 13.08
C GLN A 314 15.58 8.24 12.42
N ASP A 315 15.34 9.35 13.12
CA ASP A 315 15.65 10.72 12.68
C ASP A 315 16.26 11.52 13.84
N THR A 316 17.59 11.54 13.90
CA THR A 316 18.34 12.26 14.94
C THR A 316 18.28 13.78 14.77
N GLU A 317 17.87 14.27 13.60
CA GLU A 317 17.79 15.70 13.30
C GLU A 317 16.42 16.30 13.70
N TYR A 318 15.41 15.46 13.94
CA TYR A 318 14.10 15.90 14.40
C TYR A 318 14.17 16.62 15.76
N ASP A 319 13.63 17.85 15.81
CA ASP A 319 13.59 18.63 17.05
C ASP A 319 12.72 17.95 18.12
N LEU A 320 13.34 17.53 19.23
CA LEU A 320 12.66 16.81 20.30
C LEU A 320 11.58 17.64 21.04
N VAL A 321 11.72 18.96 21.07
CA VAL A 321 10.72 19.85 21.69
C VAL A 321 9.48 19.91 20.81
N GLN A 322 9.67 20.04 19.50
CA GLN A 322 8.61 19.96 18.50
C GLN A 322 7.94 18.59 18.53
N LEU A 323 8.71 17.51 18.50
CA LEU A 323 8.20 16.13 18.52
C LEU A 323 7.32 15.88 19.75
N ASN A 324 7.77 16.28 20.94
CA ASN A 324 7.00 16.12 22.17
C ASN A 324 5.69 16.95 22.16
N LYS A 325 5.71 18.13 21.52
CA LYS A 325 4.50 18.95 21.32
C LYS A 325 3.52 18.25 20.37
N GLU A 326 3.98 17.75 19.23
CA GLU A 326 3.15 17.04 18.23
C GLU A 326 2.53 15.78 18.81
N LEU A 327 3.32 14.92 19.47
CA LEU A 327 2.81 13.72 20.14
C LEU A 327 1.80 14.07 21.25
N GLY A 328 1.97 15.20 21.93
CA GLY A 328 1.02 15.72 22.90
C GLY A 328 -0.32 16.13 22.28
N VAL A 329 -0.28 16.81 21.14
CA VAL A 329 -1.48 17.20 20.38
C VAL A 329 -2.21 15.95 19.87
N ILE A 330 -1.51 15.05 19.19
CA ILE A 330 -2.04 13.80 18.65
C ILE A 330 -2.77 13.00 19.74
N TYR A 331 -2.12 12.77 20.88
CA TYR A 331 -2.71 11.95 21.94
C TYR A 331 -3.91 12.65 22.60
N SER A 332 -3.86 13.99 22.76
CA SER A 332 -5.00 14.76 23.27
C SER A 332 -6.19 14.69 22.34
N GLN A 333 -5.98 14.83 21.02
CA GLN A 333 -7.05 14.70 20.02
C GLN A 333 -7.66 13.30 20.02
N ARG A 334 -6.82 12.26 20.06
CA ARG A 334 -7.26 10.86 20.19
C ARG A 334 -8.11 10.65 21.45
N SER A 335 -7.69 11.20 22.59
CA SER A 335 -8.46 11.10 23.84
C SER A 335 -9.79 11.84 23.74
N ASP A 336 -9.77 13.10 23.28
CA ASP A 336 -10.98 13.91 23.13
C ASP A 336 -12.00 13.21 22.22
N PHE A 337 -11.57 12.62 21.10
CA PHE A 337 -12.46 11.87 20.20
C PHE A 337 -12.96 10.55 20.82
N ALA A 338 -12.10 9.75 21.44
CA ALA A 338 -12.49 8.49 22.08
C ALA A 338 -13.52 8.67 23.22
N HIS A 339 -13.49 9.81 23.91
CA HIS A 339 -14.42 10.15 25.00
C HIS A 339 -15.60 11.02 24.57
N GLY A 340 -15.70 11.40 23.30
CA GLY A 340 -16.75 12.28 22.79
C GLY A 340 -16.68 13.72 23.32
N ASN A 341 -15.50 14.17 23.75
CA ASN A 341 -15.24 15.51 24.27
C ASN A 341 -14.96 16.49 23.13
N TYR A 342 -15.95 16.72 22.27
CA TYR A 342 -15.86 17.70 21.17
C TYR A 342 -15.83 19.13 21.73
N LYS A 343 -14.63 19.68 21.96
CA LYS A 343 -14.48 21.10 22.31
C LYS A 343 -14.93 21.96 21.12
N SER A 344 -15.53 23.11 21.39
CA SER A 344 -16.03 24.06 20.37
C SER A 344 -14.98 24.60 19.38
N ASN A 345 -13.70 24.30 19.60
CA ASN A 345 -12.56 24.80 18.82
C ASN A 345 -11.87 23.68 18.02
N PHE A 346 -12.54 22.56 17.78
CA PHE A 346 -12.01 21.44 17.00
C PHE A 346 -11.85 21.86 15.52
N LYS A 347 -10.61 21.94 15.04
CA LYS A 347 -10.29 22.30 13.66
C LYS A 347 -9.86 21.08 12.89
N ILE A 348 -10.53 20.80 11.78
CA ILE A 348 -10.22 19.67 10.92
C ILE A 348 -8.79 19.73 10.37
N GLU A 349 -8.26 20.94 10.14
CA GLU A 349 -6.88 21.12 9.67
C GLU A 349 -5.85 20.60 10.67
N ASP A 350 -6.09 20.76 11.97
CA ASP A 350 -5.18 20.29 13.03
C ASP A 350 -5.17 18.75 13.12
N ILE A 351 -6.28 18.09 12.77
CA ILE A 351 -6.39 16.62 12.73
C ILE A 351 -5.69 16.10 11.48
N LEU A 352 -5.91 16.75 10.32
CA LEU A 352 -5.23 16.38 9.08
C LEU A 352 -3.72 16.46 9.24
N SER A 353 -3.21 17.54 9.85
CA SER A 353 -1.78 17.65 10.18
C SER A 353 -1.31 16.50 11.08
N SER A 354 -2.11 16.13 12.08
CA SER A 354 -1.80 15.02 12.98
C SER A 354 -1.84 13.66 12.27
N VAL A 355 -2.74 13.46 11.30
CA VAL A 355 -2.81 12.26 10.46
C VAL A 355 -1.56 12.14 9.57
N TYR A 356 -1.09 13.23 8.97
CA TYR A 356 0.16 13.22 8.18
C TYR A 356 1.37 12.88 9.08
N SER A 357 1.51 13.56 10.22
CA SER A 357 2.57 13.23 11.20
C SER A 357 2.48 11.77 11.66
N LEU A 358 1.28 11.23 11.85
CA LEU A 358 1.09 9.84 12.25
C LEU A 358 1.54 8.84 11.18
N TYR A 359 1.37 9.13 9.88
CA TYR A 359 1.96 8.26 8.85
C TYR A 359 3.48 8.27 8.92
N LYS A 360 4.10 9.45 9.05
CA LYS A 360 5.55 9.58 9.26
C LYS A 360 6.03 8.80 10.50
N PHE A 361 5.35 8.97 11.64
CA PHE A 361 5.70 8.29 12.88
C PHE A 361 5.48 6.77 12.81
N ASN A 362 4.40 6.31 12.15
CA ASN A 362 4.19 4.89 11.90
C ASN A 362 5.30 4.30 11.01
N LYS A 363 5.76 5.02 9.97
CA LYS A 363 6.90 4.60 9.15
C LYS A 363 8.14 4.37 10.02
N TYR A 364 8.52 5.35 10.84
CA TYR A 364 9.69 5.22 11.73
C TYR A 364 9.56 4.06 12.73
N ILE A 365 8.39 3.92 13.35
CA ILE A 365 8.18 2.86 14.34
C ILE A 365 8.18 1.46 13.69
N ILE A 366 7.66 1.33 12.48
CA ILE A 366 7.70 0.07 11.72
C ILE A 366 9.12 -0.22 11.24
N ASN A 367 9.87 0.77 10.76
CA ASN A 367 11.29 0.61 10.40
C ASN A 367 12.11 0.13 11.60
N GLU A 368 11.97 0.76 12.77
CA GLU A 368 12.66 0.29 13.96
C GLU A 368 12.21 -1.12 14.35
N PHE A 369 10.95 -1.50 14.12
CA PHE A 369 10.51 -2.87 14.36
C PHE A 369 11.15 -3.89 13.41
N ILE A 370 11.49 -3.48 12.19
CA ILE A 370 12.23 -4.28 11.20
C ILE A 370 13.72 -4.36 11.59
N GLU A 371 14.33 -3.24 12.00
CA GLU A 371 15.76 -3.10 12.26
C GLU A 371 16.18 -3.55 13.68
N ASP A 372 15.46 -3.11 14.71
CA ASP A 372 15.66 -3.45 16.12
C ASP A 372 14.35 -3.80 16.83
N ARG A 373 13.83 -4.96 16.44
CA ARG A 373 12.69 -5.60 17.09
C ARG A 373 12.84 -5.72 18.61
N VAL A 374 14.05 -5.98 19.11
CA VAL A 374 14.29 -6.23 20.54
C VAL A 374 14.00 -4.97 21.34
N LEU A 375 14.40 -3.81 20.83
CA LEU A 375 14.07 -2.52 21.44
C LEU A 375 12.56 -2.29 21.48
N ILE A 376 11.85 -2.52 20.37
CA ILE A 376 10.38 -2.34 20.30
C ILE A 376 9.67 -3.24 21.32
N GLU A 377 10.07 -4.51 21.42
CA GLU A 377 9.48 -5.44 22.39
C GLU A 377 9.83 -5.06 23.84
N TYR A 378 11.06 -4.60 24.09
CA TYR A 378 11.48 -4.08 25.38
C TYR A 378 10.65 -2.86 25.81
N LEU A 379 10.47 -1.89 24.91
CA LEU A 379 9.65 -0.72 25.15
C LEU A 379 8.17 -1.08 25.31
N LYS A 380 7.64 -2.09 24.64
CA LYS A 380 6.25 -2.52 24.85
C LYS A 380 6.05 -3.12 26.25
N ASP A 381 7.03 -3.85 26.76
CA ASP A 381 6.90 -4.56 28.04
C ASP A 381 7.11 -3.66 29.29
N ASN A 382 7.84 -2.54 29.14
CA ASN A 382 8.22 -1.60 30.22
C ASN A 382 7.57 -0.24 30.04
#